data_AF-A0A1C9II18-F1
#
_entry.id   AF-A0A1C9II18-F1
#
_cell.length_a   1.000
_cell.length_b   1.000
_cell.length_c   1.000
_cell.angle_alpha   90.00
_cell.angle_beta   90.00
_cell.angle_gamma   90.00
#
_symmetry.space_group_name_H-M   'P 1'
#
loop_
_entity.id
_entity.type
_entity.pdbx_description
1 polymer ?
#
loop_
_entity_poly.entity_id
_entity_poly.type
_entity_poly.pdbx_seq_one_letter_code
_entity_poly.pdbx_strand_id
1 'polypeptide(L)' 'LNTLAVRAGLKYFGTAVGEGQVNDATYRAIVNNKNEFGSLVPENGQKWQGTEPSRGSFSFGNADIVPNIAKANGQILR' A
#
# COMPACT_ATOMS: atom_id res chain seq x y z
N LEU A 1 7.05 -4.76 13.54
CA LEU A 1 7.20 -6.03 12.79
C LEU A 1 8.33 -5.99 11.75
N ASN A 2 8.30 -5.09 10.76
CA ASN A 2 9.33 -4.92 9.74
C ASN A 2 10.78 -4.84 10.28
N THR A 3 11.03 -4.12 11.37
CA THR A 3 12.37 -4.04 11.99
C THR A 3 12.90 -5.41 12.43
N LEU A 4 12.03 -6.32 12.86
CA LEU A 4 12.41 -7.68 13.23
C LEU A 4 12.66 -8.53 11.98
N ALA A 5 11.79 -8.41 10.97
CA ALA A 5 11.93 -9.14 9.71
C ALA A 5 13.25 -8.81 9.00
N VAL A 6 13.62 -7.52 8.93
CA VAL A 6 14.89 -7.08 8.34
C VAL A 6 16.10 -7.59 9.12
N ARG A 7 16.05 -7.55 10.47
CA ARG A 7 17.10 -8.13 11.31
C ARG A 7 17.24 -9.64 11.13
N ALA A 8 16.16 -10.33 10.77
CA ALA A 8 16.16 -11.75 10.44
C ALA A 8 16.56 -12.05 8.98
N GLY A 9 16.94 -11.03 8.19
CA GLY A 9 17.43 -11.19 6.82
C GLY A 9 16.36 -11.11 5.72
N LEU A 10 15.10 -10.81 6.06
CA LEU A 10 14.06 -10.56 5.07
C LEU A 10 14.18 -9.14 4.48
N LYS A 11 13.66 -8.93 3.27
CA LYS A 11 13.65 -7.60 2.64
C LYS A 11 12.67 -6.64 3.33
N TYR A 12 11.52 -7.16 3.77
CA TYR A 12 10.47 -6.39 4.43
C TYR A 12 9.48 -7.31 5.15
N PHE A 13 8.72 -6.74 6.08
CA PHE A 13 7.39 -7.21 6.48
C PHE A 13 6.36 -6.21 5.93
N GLY A 14 5.27 -6.66 5.30
CA GLY A 14 4.34 -5.78 4.60
C GLY A 14 2.87 -6.05 4.90
N THR A 15 2.00 -5.17 4.40
CA THR A 15 0.55 -5.30 4.53
C THR A 15 -0.17 -4.87 3.25
N ALA A 16 -1.36 -5.42 3.02
CA ALA A 16 -2.33 -4.82 2.12
C ALA A 16 -2.91 -3.54 2.73
N VAL A 17 -3.24 -2.57 1.88
CA VAL A 17 -3.87 -1.30 2.28
C VAL A 17 -5.18 -1.15 1.52
N GLY A 18 -6.29 -1.06 2.27
CA GLY A 18 -7.61 -0.81 1.71
C GLY A 18 -7.80 0.66 1.43
N GLU A 19 -8.04 1.01 0.16
CA GLU A 19 -8.13 2.39 -0.31
C GLU A 19 -9.27 3.17 0.37
N GLY A 20 -10.37 2.50 0.73
CA GLY A 20 -11.49 3.11 1.45
C GLY A 20 -11.22 3.43 2.93
N GLN A 21 -10.17 2.86 3.52
CA GLN A 21 -9.82 3.05 4.93
C GLN A 21 -8.81 4.19 5.13
N VAL A 22 -8.29 4.78 4.06
CA VAL A 22 -7.15 5.71 4.14
C VAL A 22 -7.46 7.07 4.78
N ASN A 23 -8.71 7.36 5.09
CA ASN A 23 -9.09 8.56 5.83
C ASN A 23 -9.22 8.31 7.34
N ASP A 24 -9.17 7.05 7.79
CA ASP A 24 -9.09 6.72 9.21
C ASP A 24 -7.68 7.04 9.73
N ALA A 25 -7.58 8.02 10.63
CA ALA A 25 -6.31 8.50 11.16
C ALA A 25 -5.53 7.40 11.91
N THR A 26 -6.20 6.52 12.64
CA THR A 26 -5.57 5.43 13.39
C THR A 26 -5.02 4.38 12.43
N TYR A 27 -5.82 3.99 11.44
CA TYR A 27 -5.39 3.08 10.37
C TYR A 27 -4.18 3.64 9.63
N ARG A 28 -4.21 4.93 9.25
CA ARG A 28 -3.09 5.60 8.57
C ARG A 28 -1.84 5.69 9.42
N ALA A 29 -1.96 5.96 10.72
CA ALA A 29 -0.82 5.99 11.62
C ALA A 29 -0.11 4.63 11.66
N ILE A 30 -0.86 3.52 11.68
CA ILE A 30 -0.32 2.16 11.65
C ILE A 30 0.34 1.86 10.30
N VAL A 31 -0.32 2.14 9.18
CA VAL A 31 0.24 1.91 7.83
C VAL A 31 1.52 2.72 7.60
N ASN A 32 1.58 3.94 8.12
CA ASN A 32 2.76 4.81 8.00
C ASN A 32 3.92 4.42 8.92
N ASN A 33 3.70 3.55 9.91
CA ASN A 33 4.76 3.10 10.80
C ASN A 33 5.68 2.10 10.10
N LYS A 34 6.84 2.57 9.66
CA LYS A 34 7.84 1.77 8.91
C LYS A 34 8.52 0.69 9.73
N ASN A 35 8.45 0.78 11.06
CA ASN A 35 8.92 -0.29 11.95
C ASN A 35 7.93 -1.46 11.98
N GLU A 36 6.66 -1.20 11.63
CA GLU A 36 5.64 -2.23 11.43
C GLU A 36 5.63 -2.75 9.99
N PHE A 37 5.53 -1.86 9.00
CA PHE A 37 5.42 -2.24 7.60
C PHE A 37 6.48 -1.57 6.72
N GLY A 38 7.34 -2.36 6.09
CA GLY A 38 8.33 -1.91 5.10
C GLY A 38 7.85 -2.00 3.65
N SER A 39 6.70 -2.62 3.41
CA SER A 39 6.09 -2.75 2.09
C SER A 39 4.57 -2.67 2.15
N LEU A 40 3.97 -2.09 1.12
CA LEU A 40 2.52 -1.96 0.94
C LEU A 40 2.10 -2.57 -0.39
N VAL A 41 0.93 -3.21 -0.41
CA VAL A 41 0.23 -3.66 -1.63
C VAL A 41 -1.18 -3.05 -1.66
N PRO A 42 -1.65 -2.52 -2.79
CA PRO A 42 -3.04 -2.06 -2.92
C PRO A 42 -3.99 -3.25 -2.78
N GLU A 43 -4.99 -3.16 -1.91
CA GLU A 43 -5.92 -4.27 -1.69
C GLU A 43 -6.78 -4.52 -2.94
N ASN A 44 -7.24 -3.45 -3.59
CA ASN A 44 -8.12 -3.54 -4.75
C ASN A 44 -7.84 -2.54 -5.86
N GLY A 45 -7.23 -1.38 -5.56
CA GLY A 45 -7.11 -0.25 -6.47
C GLY A 45 -6.38 -0.55 -7.78
N GLN A 46 -5.50 -1.55 -7.78
CA GLN A 46 -4.74 -1.99 -8.97
C GLN A 46 -5.27 -3.27 -9.63
N LYS A 47 -6.42 -3.81 -9.20
CA LYS A 47 -7.11 -4.89 -9.93
C LYS A 47 -7.68 -4.32 -11.25
N TRP A 48 -7.89 -5.19 -12.25
CA TRP A 48 -8.43 -4.80 -13.56
C TRP A 48 -9.69 -3.94 -13.43
N GLN A 49 -10.67 -4.36 -12.63
CA GLN A 49 -11.90 -3.59 -12.41
C GLN A 49 -11.66 -2.17 -11.88
N GLY A 50 -10.55 -1.94 -11.15
CA GLY A 50 -10.17 -0.65 -10.61
C GLY A 50 -9.42 0.23 -11.63
N THR A 51 -8.62 -0.38 -12.51
CA THR A 51 -7.78 0.33 -13.49
C THR A 51 -8.41 0.48 -14.87
N GLU A 52 -9.28 -0.44 -15.29
CA GLU A 52 -9.96 -0.45 -16.58
C GLU A 52 -11.38 -1.05 -16.44
N PRO A 53 -12.35 -0.32 -15.86
CA PRO A 53 -13.72 -0.81 -15.65
C PRO A 53 -14.52 -1.05 -16.94
N SER A 54 -14.06 -0.51 -18.06
CA SER A 54 -14.60 -0.76 -19.40
C SER A 54 -13.45 -0.70 -20.39
N ARG A 55 -13.46 -1.56 -21.42
CA ARG A 55 -12.36 -1.69 -22.38
C ARG A 55 -11.94 -0.32 -22.96
N GLY A 56 -10.66 0.02 -22.81
CA GLY A 56 -10.07 1.27 -23.28
C GLY A 56 -10.35 2.49 -22.40
N SER A 57 -11.10 2.33 -21.30
CA SER A 57 -11.39 3.40 -20.33
C SER A 57 -10.62 3.13 -19.05
N PHE A 58 -9.50 3.84 -18.87
CA PHE A 58 -8.62 3.68 -17.72
C PHE A 58 -8.90 4.69 -16.62
N SER A 59 -8.81 4.27 -15.36
CA SER A 59 -8.90 5.12 -14.18
C SER A 59 -7.83 4.74 -13.18
N PHE A 60 -7.04 5.72 -12.70
CA PHE A 60 -5.96 5.45 -11.74
C PHE A 60 -6.17 6.14 -10.39
N GLY A 61 -7.30 6.80 -10.17
CA GLY A 61 -7.58 7.53 -8.93
C GLY A 61 -7.40 6.67 -7.68
N ASN A 62 -8.08 5.51 -7.61
CA ASN A 62 -7.89 4.55 -6.51
C ASN A 62 -6.57 3.78 -6.63
N ALA A 63 -6.11 3.51 -7.85
CA ALA A 63 -4.88 2.77 -8.11
C ALA A 63 -3.62 3.48 -7.56
N ASP A 64 -3.64 4.81 -7.50
CA ASP A 64 -2.49 5.64 -7.11
C ASP A 64 -2.43 5.90 -5.59
N ILE A 65 -3.49 5.63 -4.84
CA ILE A 65 -3.56 5.91 -3.39
C ILE A 65 -2.40 5.20 -2.66
N VAL A 66 -2.29 3.89 -2.78
CA VAL A 66 -1.30 3.09 -2.06
C VAL A 66 0.14 3.30 -2.57
N PRO A 67 0.40 3.35 -3.89
CA PRO A 67 1.70 3.75 -4.42
C PRO A 67 2.19 5.10 -3.88
N ASN A 68 1.32 6.11 -3.80
CA ASN A 68 1.69 7.43 -3.30
C ASN A 68 2.06 7.39 -1.81
N ILE A 69 1.33 6.61 -1.00
CA ILE A 69 1.67 6.38 0.41
C ILE A 69 3.03 5.70 0.52
N ALA A 70 3.22 4.60 -0.21
CA ALA A 70 4.46 3.83 -0.16
C ALA A 70 5.67 4.71 -0.54
N LYS A 71 5.52 5.48 -1.63
CA LYS A 71 6.53 6.43 -2.10
C LYS A 71 6.83 7.51 -1.06
N ALA A 72 5.82 8.11 -0.44
CA ALA A 72 6.02 9.16 0.57
C ALA A 72 6.77 8.66 1.81
N ASN A 73 6.54 7.41 2.20
CA ASN A 73 7.18 6.82 3.37
C ASN A 73 8.54 6.16 3.07
N GLY A 74 8.84 5.89 1.79
CA GLY A 74 9.97 5.05 1.39
C GLY A 74 9.74 3.56 1.70
N GLN A 75 8.48 3.13 1.68
CA GLN A 75 8.09 1.72 1.73
C GLN A 75 8.12 1.13 0.31
N ILE A 76 8.39 -0.17 0.20
CA ILE A 76 8.37 -0.89 -1.08
C ILE A 76 6.91 -1.07 -1.53
N LEU A 77 6.58 -0.63 -2.74
CA LEU A 77 5.34 -1.04 -3.40
C LEU A 77 5.50 -2.46 -3.95
N ARG A 78 4.55 -3.35 -3.67
CA ARG A 78 4.64 -4.75 -4.09
C ARG A 78 3.48 -5.24 -4.95
#